data_AF-A0A962IB29-F1
#
_entry.id   AF-A0A962IB29-F1
#
_cell.length_a   1.000
_cell.length_b   1.000
_cell.length_c   1.000
_cell.angle_alpha   90.00
_cell.angle_beta   90.00
_cell.angle_gamma   90.00
#
_symmetry.space_group_name_H-M   'P 1'
#
loop_
_entity.id
_entity.type
_entity.pdbx_description
1 polymer ?
#
loop_
_entity_poly.entity_id
_entity_poly.type
_entity_poly.pdbx_seq_one_letter_code
_entity_poly.pdbx_strand_id
1 'polypeptide(L)'
;ARAIVMDPKLLFFDEPSAGLDPVVSAELDELILKLRDAMRMTIVVVTHELDSAFKIADKITVLDQGKVLMTGSVAEVKASPSERIQDLLNRRPRELEVDVDEYLQRLTGRDSG
;
A
#
# COMPACT_ATOMS: atom_id res chain seq x y z
N ALA A 1 -6.88 -14.44 -14.75
CA ALA A 1 -7.04 -15.85 -15.18
C ALA A 1 -5.73 -16.54 -15.57
N ARG A 2 -4.88 -15.98 -16.45
CA ARG A 2 -3.64 -16.66 -16.94
C ARG A 2 -2.64 -17.09 -15.85
N ALA A 3 -2.52 -16.36 -14.74
CA ALA A 3 -1.55 -16.66 -13.69
C ALA A 3 -1.92 -17.89 -12.83
N ILE A 4 -3.21 -18.20 -12.68
CA ILE A 4 -3.71 -19.26 -11.79
C ILE A 4 -3.65 -20.65 -12.46
N VAL A 5 -3.52 -20.69 -13.80
CA VAL A 5 -3.56 -21.93 -14.59
C VAL A 5 -2.43 -22.91 -14.25
N MET A 6 -1.32 -22.44 -13.67
CA MET A 6 -0.15 -23.27 -13.37
C MET A 6 -0.06 -23.74 -11.91
N ASP A 7 -1.14 -23.65 -11.13
CA ASP A 7 -1.14 -23.95 -9.69
C ASP A 7 0.08 -23.33 -8.96
N PRO A 8 0.27 -22.00 -9.07
CA PRO A 8 1.47 -21.36 -8.57
C PRO A 8 1.49 -21.39 -7.04
N LYS A 9 2.66 -21.69 -6.46
CA LYS A 9 2.87 -21.62 -5.00
C LYS A 9 2.84 -20.19 -4.45
N LEU A 10 3.07 -19.20 -5.32
CA LEU A 10 3.13 -17.77 -5.01
C LEU A 10 2.39 -16.97 -6.07
N LEU A 11 1.49 -16.09 -5.63
CA LEU A 11 0.80 -15.13 -6.47
C LEU A 11 1.14 -13.71 -6.03
N PHE A 12 1.54 -12.86 -6.97
CA PHE A 12 1.90 -11.47 -6.73
C PHE A 12 0.88 -10.56 -7.42
N PHE A 13 0.30 -9.64 -6.66
CA PHE A 13 -0.60 -8.59 -7.15
C PHE A 13 0.03 -7.23 -6.93
N ASP A 14 0.11 -6.44 -8.00
CA ASP A 14 0.54 -5.05 -7.96
C ASP A 14 -0.67 -4.16 -8.24
N GLU A 15 -1.13 -3.45 -7.22
CA GLU A 15 -2.29 -2.54 -7.25
C GLU A 15 -3.52 -3.12 -7.97
N PRO A 16 -4.04 -4.29 -7.52
CA PRO A 16 -5.05 -5.03 -8.25
C PRO A 16 -6.43 -4.36 -8.26
N SER A 17 -6.71 -3.47 -7.30
CA SER A 17 -7.94 -2.67 -7.20
C SER A 17 -7.87 -1.34 -7.95
N ALA A 18 -6.74 -1.01 -8.59
CA ALA A 18 -6.56 0.29 -9.24
C ALA A 18 -7.58 0.50 -10.37
N GLY A 19 -8.35 1.58 -10.28
CA GLY A 19 -9.37 1.94 -11.27
C GLY A 19 -10.68 1.15 -11.16
N LEU A 20 -10.84 0.33 -10.11
CA LEU A 20 -12.11 -0.33 -9.80
C LEU A 20 -12.97 0.52 -8.87
N ASP A 21 -14.29 0.33 -8.97
CA ASP A 21 -15.24 0.87 -8.01
C ASP A 21 -15.05 0.16 -6.65
N PRO A 22 -15.25 0.85 -5.51
CA PRO A 22 -15.08 0.25 -4.18
C PRO A 22 -15.82 -1.08 -3.96
N VAL A 23 -16.99 -1.26 -4.59
CA VAL A 23 -17.75 -2.52 -4.50
C VAL A 23 -16.99 -3.65 -5.20
N VAL A 24 -16.46 -3.39 -6.39
CA VAL A 24 -15.72 -4.37 -7.19
C VAL A 24 -14.38 -4.70 -6.54
N SER A 25 -13.70 -3.71 -5.93
CA SER A 25 -12.49 -3.94 -5.14
C SER A 25 -12.75 -4.91 -3.98
N ALA A 26 -13.87 -4.74 -3.27
CA ALA A 26 -14.24 -5.66 -2.19
C ALA A 26 -14.54 -7.08 -2.68
N GLU A 27 -15.16 -7.24 -3.86
CA GLU A 27 -15.36 -8.54 -4.51
C GLU A 27 -14.03 -9.20 -4.90
N LEU A 28 -13.08 -8.40 -5.39
CA LEU A 28 -11.74 -8.87 -5.73
C LEU A 28 -10.98 -9.35 -4.49
N ASP A 29 -11.07 -8.63 -3.36
CA ASP A 29 -10.47 -9.07 -2.10
C ASP A 29 -11.02 -10.42 -1.62
N GLU A 30 -12.35 -10.61 -1.73
CA GLU A 30 -12.98 -11.89 -1.43
C GLU A 30 -12.49 -13.01 -2.35
N LEU A 31 -12.29 -12.70 -3.63
CA LEU A 31 -11.75 -13.67 -4.58
C LEU A 31 -10.31 -14.05 -4.23
N ILE A 32 -9.47 -13.08 -3.86
CA ILE A 32 -8.09 -13.32 -3.42
C ILE A 32 -8.06 -14.25 -2.20
N LEU A 33 -8.90 -13.99 -1.20
CA LEU A 33 -9.03 -14.84 -0.01
C LEU A 33 -9.46 -16.26 -0.35
N LYS A 34 -10.48 -16.41 -1.22
CA LYS A 34 -10.95 -17.73 -1.68
C LYS A 34 -9.86 -18.50 -2.40
N LEU A 35 -9.06 -17.83 -3.24
CA LEU A 35 -7.95 -18.47 -3.96
C LEU A 35 -6.84 -18.93 -3.02
N ARG A 36 -6.46 -18.09 -2.05
CA ARG A 36 -5.52 -18.46 -0.99
C ARG A 36 -5.97 -19.73 -0.28
N ASP A 37 -7.23 -19.78 0.15
CA ASP A 37 -7.76 -20.87 0.97
C ASP A 37 -7.95 -22.16 0.18
N ALA A 38 -8.45 -22.06 -1.05
CA ALA A 38 -8.70 -23.22 -1.91
C ALA A 38 -7.40 -23.88 -2.40
N MET A 39 -6.37 -23.08 -2.70
CA MET A 39 -5.12 -23.58 -3.31
C MET A 39 -3.95 -23.61 -2.33
N ARG A 40 -4.13 -23.15 -1.09
CA ARG A 40 -3.06 -23.01 -0.06
C ARG A 40 -1.83 -22.27 -0.60
N MET A 41 -2.05 -21.26 -1.43
CA MET A 41 -0.98 -20.48 -2.04
C MET A 41 -0.55 -19.32 -1.14
N THR A 42 0.71 -18.92 -1.27
CA THR A 42 1.16 -17.64 -0.69
C THR A 42 0.74 -16.51 -1.61
N ILE A 43 0.14 -15.46 -1.06
CA ILE A 43 -0.25 -14.27 -1.81
C ILE A 43 0.49 -13.06 -1.27
N VAL A 44 1.07 -12.29 -2.17
CA VAL A 44 1.68 -10.99 -1.88
C VAL A 44 0.92 -9.93 -2.66
N VAL A 45 0.42 -8.93 -1.95
CA VAL A 45 -0.33 -7.82 -2.53
C VAL A 45 0.40 -6.52 -2.20
N VAL A 46 0.65 -5.72 -3.22
CA VAL A 46 1.12 -4.34 -3.09
C VAL A 46 -0.08 -3.44 -3.32
N THR A 47 -0.43 -2.63 -2.32
CA THR A 47 -1.51 -1.66 -2.44
C THR A 47 -1.33 -0.48 -1.50
N HIS A 48 -1.87 0.68 -1.90
CA HIS A 48 -2.08 1.85 -1.04
C HIS A 48 -3.51 1.90 -0.44
N GLU A 49 -4.35 0.90 -0.75
CA GLU A 49 -5.69 0.75 -0.19
C GLU A 49 -5.64 -0.03 1.13
N LEU A 50 -5.73 0.71 2.24
CA LEU A 50 -5.54 0.15 3.57
C LEU A 50 -6.67 -0.79 3.99
N ASP A 51 -7.91 -0.54 3.56
CA ASP A 51 -9.04 -1.40 3.87
C ASP A 51 -8.84 -2.80 3.28
N SER A 52 -8.44 -2.88 2.01
CA SER A 52 -8.05 -4.12 1.35
C SER A 52 -6.84 -4.76 2.03
N ALA A 53 -5.77 -3.98 2.29
CA ALA A 53 -4.58 -4.50 2.97
C ALA A 53 -4.89 -5.12 4.34
N PHE A 54 -5.73 -4.48 5.15
CA PHE A 54 -6.14 -4.99 6.46
C PHE A 54 -7.10 -6.17 6.39
N LYS A 55 -7.86 -6.30 5.30
CA LYS A 55 -8.81 -7.39 5.08
C LYS A 55 -8.10 -8.66 4.62
N ILE A 56 -7.14 -8.53 3.69
CA ILE A 56 -6.52 -9.67 3.02
C ILE A 56 -5.25 -10.18 3.71
N ALA A 57 -4.50 -9.29 4.37
CA ALA A 57 -3.14 -9.61 4.80
C ALA A 57 -3.10 -10.26 6.18
N ASP A 58 -2.36 -11.36 6.29
CA ASP A 58 -1.95 -11.92 7.58
C ASP A 58 -0.77 -11.11 8.18
N LYS A 59 0.07 -10.54 7.31
CA LYS A 59 1.25 -9.75 7.66
C LYS A 59 1.38 -8.55 6.73
N ILE A 60 1.69 -7.39 7.29
CA ILE A 60 1.87 -6.13 6.56
C ILE A 60 3.32 -5.68 6.68
N THR A 61 3.88 -5.25 5.55
CA THR A 61 5.17 -4.56 5.47
C THR A 61 4.91 -3.11 5.06
N VAL A 62 5.32 -2.18 5.90
CA VAL A 62 5.22 -0.74 5.62
C VAL A 62 6.53 -0.27 5.01
N LEU A 63 6.47 0.26 3.79
CA LEU A 63 7.61 0.85 3.11
C LEU A 63 7.46 2.36 3.00
N ASP A 64 8.54 3.09 3.24
CA ASP A 64 8.63 4.54 3.02
C ASP A 64 10.01 4.91 2.48
N GLN A 65 10.05 5.73 1.43
CA GLN A 65 11.30 6.22 0.82
C GLN A 65 12.33 5.10 0.52
N GLY A 66 11.85 3.94 0.03
CA GLY A 66 12.70 2.79 -0.28
C GLY A 66 13.23 2.03 0.94
N LYS A 67 12.76 2.34 2.15
CA LYS A 67 13.12 1.64 3.38
C LYS A 67 11.90 0.94 3.97
N VAL A 68 12.12 -0.26 4.51
CA VAL A 68 11.11 -0.95 5.32
C VAL A 68 11.08 -0.29 6.70
N LEU A 69 9.95 0.34 7.04
CA LEU A 69 9.75 0.94 8.36
C LEU A 69 9.33 -0.11 9.39
N MET A 70 8.48 -1.06 8.99
CA MET A 70 7.95 -2.10 9.88
C MET A 70 7.47 -3.30 9.08
N THR A 71 7.52 -4.48 9.71
CA THR A 71 6.93 -5.70 9.19
C THR A 71 6.34 -6.50 10.33
N GLY A 72 5.02 -6.72 10.33
CA GLY A 72 4.32 -7.36 11.44
C GLY A 72 2.90 -7.77 11.08
N SER A 73 2.19 -8.38 12.02
CA SER A 73 0.75 -8.62 11.91
C SER A 73 -0.02 -7.31 11.73
N VAL A 74 -1.26 -7.41 11.24
CA VAL A 74 -2.16 -6.25 11.10
C VAL A 74 -2.31 -5.50 12.43
N ALA A 75 -2.42 -6.23 13.55
CA ALA A 75 -2.56 -5.64 14.87
C ALA A 75 -1.30 -4.86 15.30
N GLU A 76 -0.12 -5.43 15.10
CA GLU A 76 1.15 -4.77 15.44
C GLU A 76 1.38 -3.51 14.61
N VAL A 77 1.07 -3.56 13.30
CA VAL A 77 1.22 -2.40 12.41
C VAL A 77 0.25 -1.29 12.80
N LYS A 78 -1.01 -1.62 13.12
CA LYS A 78 -2.00 -0.64 13.60
C LYS A 78 -1.61 0.00 14.93
N ALA A 79 -1.01 -0.78 15.83
CA ALA A 79 -0.57 -0.32 17.15
C ALA A 79 0.83 0.34 17.15
N SER A 80 1.43 0.57 15.98
CA SER A 80 2.78 1.11 15.89
C SER A 80 2.86 2.51 16.52
N PRO A 81 3.86 2.78 17.39
CA PRO A 81 4.05 4.10 18.00
C PRO A 81 4.71 5.10 17.03
N SER A 82 5.13 4.67 15.83
CA SER A 82 5.78 5.55 14.87
C SER A 82 4.78 6.51 14.23
N GLU A 83 5.01 7.81 14.42
CA GLU A 83 4.21 8.86 13.78
C GLU A 83 4.20 8.71 12.25
N ARG A 84 5.33 8.37 11.64
CA ARG A 84 5.41 8.14 10.19
C ARG A 84 4.52 7.00 9.71
N ILE A 85 4.47 5.89 10.47
CA ILE A 85 3.58 4.76 10.14
C ILE A 85 2.13 5.18 10.34
N GLN A 86 1.82 5.90 11.43
CA GLN A 86 0.49 6.43 11.67
C GLN A 86 0.04 7.43 10.60
N ASP A 87 0.94 8.23 10.04
CA ASP A 87 0.60 9.15 8.95
C ASP A 87 0.23 8.39 7.68
N LEU A 88 0.98 7.34 7.34
CA LEU A 88 0.69 6.48 6.20
C LEU A 88 -0.66 5.76 6.39
N LEU A 89 -0.92 5.22 7.59
CA LEU A 89 -2.15 4.52 7.90
C LEU A 89 -3.38 5.44 7.97
N ASN A 90 -3.22 6.67 8.45
CA ASN A 90 -4.32 7.61 8.59
C ASN A 90 -4.41 8.58 7.40
N ARG A 91 -3.63 8.35 6.33
CA ARG A 91 -3.54 9.22 5.15
C ARG A 91 -3.30 10.69 5.51
N ARG A 92 -2.49 10.95 6.54
CA ARG A 92 -2.16 12.31 6.96
C ARG A 92 -1.15 12.90 5.98
N PRO A 93 -1.38 14.14 5.50
CA PRO A 93 -0.39 14.83 4.69
C PRO A 93 0.88 15.02 5.50
N ARG A 94 2.03 14.94 4.83
CA ARG A 94 3.26 15.49 5.39
C ARG A 94 3.08 17.00 5.51
N GLU A 95 3.32 17.56 6.69
CA GLU A 95 3.64 18.98 6.79
C GLU A 95 4.98 19.18 6.07
N LEU A 96 4.90 19.54 4.80
CA LEU A 96 6.01 20.16 4.12
C LEU A 96 5.95 21.63 4.55
N GLU A 97 6.94 22.09 5.30
CA GLU A 97 7.23 23.53 5.34
C GLU A 97 7.56 23.91 3.90
N VAL A 98 6.56 24.43 3.19
CA VAL A 98 6.76 24.98 1.86
C VAL A 98 7.46 26.30 2.08
N ASP A 99 8.77 26.34 1.82
CA ASP A 99 9.47 27.59 1.65
C ASP A 99 8.87 28.28 0.42
N VAL A 100 7.99 29.25 0.70
CA VAL A 100 7.26 30.01 -0.32
C VAL A 100 8.24 30.75 -1.22
N ASP A 101 9.39 31.18 -0.68
CA ASP A 101 10.41 31.89 -1.44
C ASP A 101 11.13 30.94 -2.41
N GLU A 102 11.48 29.72 -1.99
CA GLU A 102 12.04 28.69 -2.88
C GLU A 102 11.05 28.30 -3.99
N TYR A 103 9.76 28.13 -3.64
CA TYR A 103 8.72 27.79 -4.61
C TYR A 103 8.49 28.91 -5.64
N LEU A 104 8.50 30.17 -5.20
CA LEU A 104 8.40 31.33 -6.08
C LEU A 104 9.64 31.49 -6.97
N GLN A 105 10.84 31.17 -6.47
CA GLN A 105 12.06 31.19 -7.28
C GLN A 105 12.01 30.16 -8.42
N ARG A 106 11.53 28.94 -8.14
CA ARG A 106 11.36 27.86 -9.14
C ARG A 106 10.32 28.22 -10.21
N LEU A 107 9.26 28.92 -9.85
CA LEU A 107 8.21 29.36 -10.80
C LEU A 107 8.62 30.58 -11.62
N THR A 108 9.44 31.46 -11.06
CA THR A 108 9.88 32.70 -11.75
C THR A 108 11.18 32.52 -12.53
N GLY A 109 11.79 31.34 -12.49
CA GLY A 109 13.01 31.02 -13.24
C GLY A 109 14.22 31.86 -12.83
N ARG A 110 14.22 32.43 -11.62
CA ARG A 110 15.35 33.17 -11.07
C ARG A 110 16.29 32.21 -10.35
N ASP A 111 16.99 31.39 -11.12
CA ASP A 111 18.25 30.82 -10.67
C ASP A 111 19.24 32.00 -10.53
N SER A 112 19.43 32.46 -9.29
CA SER A 112 20.55 33.34 -8.97
C SER A 112 21.78 32.45 -8.83
N GLY A 113 22.80 32.73 -9.65
CA GLY A 113 23.97 31.88 -9.84
C GLY A 113 24.94 31.76 -8.67
#